data_AF-A0A090SAI9-F1
#
_entry.id   AF-A0A090SAI9-F1
#
_cell.length_a   1.000
_cell.length_b   1.000
_cell.length_c   1.000
_cell.angle_alpha   90.00
_cell.angle_beta   90.00
_cell.angle_gamma   90.00
#
_symmetry.space_group_name_H-M   'P 1'
#
loop_
_entity.id
_entity.type
_entity.pdbx_description
1 polymer ?
#
loop_
_entity_poly.entity_id
_entity_poly.type
_entity_poly.pdbx_seq_one_letter_code
_entity_poly.pdbx_strand_id
1 'polypeptide(L)' 'MVNTAIAAAADPVAMARAFKLAVESGRIAYESGLAGTVNHAVASSPLTAFLDSM' A
#
# COMPACT_ATOMS: atom_id res chain seq x y z
N MET A 1 -16.44 5.85 -2.62
CA MET A 1 -16.87 6.73 -3.72
C MET A 1 -15.68 7.55 -4.18
N VAL A 2 -15.33 7.53 -5.48
CA VAL A 2 -14.14 8.23 -6.04
C VAL A 2 -14.52 9.35 -7.04
N ASN A 3 -15.82 9.57 -7.27
CA ASN A 3 -16.35 10.48 -8.30
C ASN A 3 -15.80 11.90 -8.17
N THR A 4 -15.85 12.50 -6.97
CA THR A 4 -15.33 13.87 -6.76
C THR A 4 -13.82 13.94 -6.94
N ALA A 5 -13.07 12.94 -6.49
CA ALA A 5 -11.61 12.91 -6.62
C ALA A 5 -11.17 12.81 -8.09
N ILE A 6 -11.90 12.04 -8.92
CA ILE A 6 -11.65 11.96 -10.37
C ILE A 6 -12.08 13.25 -11.06
N ALA A 7 -13.27 13.77 -10.77
CA ALA A 7 -13.83 14.93 -11.44
C ALA A 7 -13.08 16.24 -11.14
N ALA A 8 -12.52 16.38 -9.93
CA ALA A 8 -11.76 17.56 -9.52
C ALA A 8 -10.24 17.47 -9.82
N ALA A 9 -9.76 16.36 -10.38
CA ALA A 9 -8.36 16.20 -10.70
C ALA A 9 -7.95 17.06 -11.91
N ALA A 10 -6.70 17.54 -11.92
CA ALA A 10 -6.13 18.25 -13.06
C ALA A 10 -6.10 17.40 -14.34
N ASP A 11 -5.90 16.09 -14.19
CA ASP A 11 -6.08 15.10 -15.26
C ASP A 11 -7.03 13.98 -14.76
N PRO A 12 -8.33 14.08 -15.08
CA PRO A 12 -9.32 13.09 -14.68
C PRO A 12 -9.08 11.69 -15.27
N VAL A 13 -8.48 11.59 -16.46
CA VAL A 13 -8.21 10.31 -17.13
C VAL A 13 -7.06 9.59 -16.42
N ALA A 14 -5.99 10.30 -16.12
CA ALA A 14 -4.90 9.75 -15.31
C ALA A 14 -5.39 9.36 -13.92
N MET A 15 -6.21 10.18 -13.26
CA MET A 15 -6.78 9.88 -11.95
C MET A 15 -7.67 8.62 -11.97
N ALA A 16 -8.51 8.46 -13.00
CA ALA A 16 -9.32 7.26 -13.18
C ALA A 16 -8.46 6.00 -13.34
N ARG A 17 -7.36 6.08 -14.11
CA ARG A 17 -6.39 4.98 -14.24
C ARG A 17 -5.71 4.66 -12.91
N ALA A 18 -5.33 5.67 -12.14
CA ALA A 18 -4.72 5.49 -10.83
C ALA A 18 -5.67 4.78 -9.85
N PHE A 19 -6.94 5.18 -9.78
CA PHE A 19 -7.93 4.50 -8.95
C PHE A 19 -8.18 3.06 -9.37
N LYS A 20 -8.22 2.77 -10.68
CA LYS A 20 -8.33 1.38 -11.17
C LYS A 20 -7.19 0.52 -10.63
N LEU A 21 -5.94 0.97 -10.80
CA LEU A 21 -4.76 0.25 -10.33
C LEU A 21 -4.76 0.08 -8.80
N ALA A 22 -5.16 1.10 -8.05
CA ALA A 22 -5.24 1.04 -6.60
C ALA A 22 -6.23 -0.03 -6.12
N VAL A 23 -7.40 -0.14 -6.76
CA VAL A 23 -8.42 -1.15 -6.44
C VAL A 23 -7.94 -2.55 -6.79
N GLU A 24 -7.36 -2.74 -7.98
CA GLU A 24 -6.80 -4.03 -8.41
C GLU A 24 -5.69 -4.50 -7.47
N SER A 25 -4.76 -3.59 -7.13
CA SER A 25 -3.67 -3.87 -6.19
C SER A 25 -4.20 -4.21 -4.80
N GLY A 26 -5.20 -3.48 -4.31
CA GLY A 26 -5.83 -3.75 -3.03
C GLY A 26 -6.51 -5.11 -2.98
N ARG A 27 -7.17 -5.53 -4.08
CA ARG A 27 -7.77 -6.87 -4.18
C ARG A 27 -6.71 -7.96 -4.14
N ILE A 28 -5.64 -7.82 -4.94
CA ILE A 28 -4.54 -8.78 -4.97
C ILE A 28 -3.91 -8.90 -3.57
N ALA A 29 -3.66 -7.79 -2.88
CA ALA A 29 -3.11 -7.80 -1.53
C ALA A 29 -4.03 -8.51 -0.52
N TYR A 30 -5.34 -8.30 -0.62
CA TYR A 30 -6.32 -8.99 0.20
C TYR A 30 -6.31 -10.50 -0.04
N GLU A 31 -6.29 -10.93 -1.30
CA GLU A 31 -6.28 -12.36 -1.67
C GLU A 31 -4.95 -13.05 -1.37
N SER A 32 -3.83 -12.32 -1.44
CA SER A 32 -2.49 -12.85 -1.15
C SER A 32 -2.24 -13.06 0.35
N GLY A 33 -3.11 -12.50 1.20
CA GLY A 33 -2.93 -12.50 2.65
C GLY A 33 -2.02 -11.35 3.11
N LEU A 34 -2.56 -10.50 3.97
CA LEU A 34 -1.78 -9.43 4.61
C LEU A 34 -0.86 -10.02 5.69
N ALA A 35 0.27 -9.34 5.94
CA ALA A 35 1.14 -9.68 7.05
C ALA A 35 0.37 -9.66 8.38
N GLY A 36 0.68 -10.60 9.27
CA GLY A 36 0.09 -10.66 10.60
C GLY A 36 0.36 -9.37 11.39
N THR A 37 -0.61 -8.96 12.21
CA THR A 37 -0.42 -7.86 13.15
C THR A 37 0.28 -8.34 14.40
N VAL A 38 1.19 -7.53 14.93
CA VAL A 38 1.88 -7.79 16.22
C VAL A 38 1.39 -6.80 17.26
N ASN A 39 1.16 -7.28 18.49
CA ASN A 39 0.70 -6.46 19.62
C ASN A 39 1.87 -5.96 20.50
N HIS A 40 3.10 -6.06 20.01
CA HIS A 40 4.30 -5.57 20.68
C HIS A 40 5.09 -4.67 19.72
N ALA A 41 5.90 -3.77 20.27
CA ALA A 41 6.78 -2.94 19.46
C ALA A 41 7.86 -3.82 18.79
N VAL A 42 7.98 -3.69 17.47
CA VAL A 42 9.04 -4.31 16.68
C VAL A 42 9.89 -3.19 16.09
N ALA A 43 11.21 -3.32 16.22
CA ALA A 43 12.13 -2.36 15.60
C ALA A 43 11.94 -2.41 14.07
N SER A 44 11.59 -1.27 13.46
CA SER A 44 11.46 -1.16 12.00
C SER A 44 12.78 -1.40 11.27
N SER A 45 13.91 -1.15 11.96
CA SER A 45 15.28 -1.42 11.50
C SER A 45 16.05 -2.15 12.59
N PRO A 46 16.01 -3.50 12.64
CA PRO A 46 16.72 -4.27 13.66
C PRO A 46 18.24 -4.10 13.50
N LEU A 47 18.89 -3.44 14.46
CA LEU A 47 20.34 -3.21 14.47
C LEU A 47 21.15 -4.52 14.42
N THR A 48 20.64 -5.58 15.06
CA THR A 48 21.26 -6.91 15.06
C THR A 48 21.29 -7.55 13.68
N ALA A 49 20.22 -7.44 12.89
CA ALA A 49 20.20 -7.96 11.52
C ALA A 49 21.17 -7.22 10.59
N PHE A 50 21.43 -5.93 10.84
CA PHE A 50 22.44 -5.18 10.10
C PHE A 50 23.86 -5.68 10.40
N LEU A 51 24.18 -5.95 11.67
CA LEU A 51 25.52 -6.39 12.08
C LEU A 51 25.82 -7.85 11.73
N ASP A 52 24.83 -8.74 11.75
CA ASP A 52 25.00 -10.16 11.37
C ASP A 52 25.21 -10.37 9.86
N SER A 53 25.01 -9.32 9.04
CA SER A 53 25.21 -9.36 7.59
C SER A 53 26.59 -8.86 7.12
N MET A 54 27.46 -8.47 8.05
CA MET A 54 28.88 -8.15 7.82
C MET A 54 29.78 -9.34 8.17
#